data_AF-A0AA39YG31-F1
#
_entry.id   AF-A0AA39YG31-F1
#
_cell.length_a   1.000
_cell.length_b   1.000
_cell.length_c   1.000
_cell.angle_alpha   90.00
_cell.angle_beta   90.00
_cell.angle_gamma   90.00
#
_symmetry.space_group_name_H-M   'P 1'
#
loop_
_entity.id
_entity.type
_entity.pdbx_description
1 polymer ?
#
loop_
_entity_poly.entity_id
_entity_poly.type
_entity_poly.pdbx_seq_one_letter_code
_entity_poly.pdbx_strand_id
1 'polypeptide(L)' 'MVNRILFWAGFGVLTRAWQLGIEMRPFLDRKAMLGFPIFGAVGASFGYWLQDVDEKQSAVLAERKQLLLEKRARRAQREA' A
#
# COMPACT_ATOMS: atom_id res chain seq x y z
N MET A 1 -5.02 0.09 7.53
CA MET A 1 -4.39 -1.25 7.40
C MET A 1 -5.22 -2.19 6.53
N VAL A 2 -6.37 -2.71 7.00
CA VAL A 2 -7.17 -3.72 6.26
C VAL A 2 -7.62 -3.24 4.88
N ASN A 3 -8.07 -1.99 4.77
CA ASN A 3 -8.56 -1.45 3.50
C ASN A 3 -7.49 -1.44 2.38
N ARG A 4 -6.22 -1.16 2.73
CA ARG A 4 -5.12 -1.09 1.75
C ARG A 4 -4.75 -2.48 1.25
N ILE A 5 -4.62 -3.44 2.15
CA ILE A 5 -4.33 -4.84 1.80
C ILE A 5 -5.49 -5.43 0.98
N LEU A 6 -6.73 -5.18 1.38
CA LEU A 6 -7.92 -5.64 0.66
C LEU A 6 -8.01 -5.04 -0.75
N PHE A 7 -7.74 -3.73 -0.87
CA PHE A 7 -7.69 -3.06 -2.16
C PHE A 7 -6.64 -3.68 -3.08
N TRP A 8 -5.40 -3.85 -2.61
CA TRP A 8 -4.33 -4.40 -3.44
C TRP A 8 -4.51 -5.89 -3.75
N ALA A 9 -5.12 -6.66 -2.84
CA ALA A 9 -5.51 -8.04 -3.10
C ALA A 9 -6.59 -8.11 -4.20
N GLY A 10 -7.64 -7.30 -4.09
CA GLY A 10 -8.69 -7.18 -5.11
C GLY A 10 -8.13 -6.71 -6.45
N PHE A 11 -7.20 -5.76 -6.43
CA PHE A 11 -6.49 -5.28 -7.62
C PHE A 11 -5.69 -6.41 -8.29
N GLY A 12 -5.01 -7.25 -7.53
CA GLY A 12 -4.31 -8.43 -8.08
C GLY A 12 -5.27 -9.40 -8.76
N VAL A 13 -6.40 -9.72 -8.11
CA VAL A 13 -7.45 -10.57 -8.67
C VAL A 13 -8.03 -9.97 -9.96
N LEU A 14 -8.32 -8.68 -9.97
CA LEU A 14 -8.82 -7.97 -11.15
C LEU A 14 -7.80 -7.94 -12.28
N THR A 15 -6.52 -7.76 -11.96
CA THR A 15 -5.42 -7.83 -12.94
C THR A 15 -5.35 -9.21 -13.58
N ARG A 16 -5.55 -10.29 -12.80
CA ARG A 16 -5.63 -11.65 -13.34
C ARG A 16 -6.84 -11.84 -14.25
N ALA A 17 -7.99 -11.30 -13.88
CA ALA A 17 -9.18 -11.29 -14.74
C ALA A 17 -8.90 -10.53 -16.04
N TRP A 18 -8.26 -9.37 -15.97
CA TRP A 18 -7.90 -8.57 -17.14
C TRP A 18 -6.95 -9.33 -18.07
N GLN A 19 -5.92 -9.98 -17.52
CA GLN A 19 -4.99 -10.82 -18.30
C GLN A 19 -5.74 -11.93 -19.05
N LEU A 20 -6.65 -12.65 -18.39
CA LEU A 20 -7.44 -13.71 -19.01
C LEU A 20 -8.36 -13.18 -20.11
N GLY A 21 -8.92 -11.99 -19.92
CA GLY A 21 -9.72 -11.31 -20.93
C GLY A 21 -8.92 -11.00 -22.19
N ILE A 22 -7.67 -10.55 -22.05
CA ILE A 22 -6.75 -10.32 -23.18
C ILE A 22 -6.37 -11.64 -23.86
N GLU A 23 -6.05 -12.68 -23.10
CA GLU A 23 -5.70 -14.00 -23.62
C GLU A 23 -6.90 -14.77 -24.22
N MET A 24 -8.13 -14.23 -24.12
CA MET A 24 -9.38 -14.90 -24.45
C MET A 24 -9.51 -16.30 -23.83
N ARG A 25 -8.91 -16.49 -22.64
CA ARG A 25 -9.00 -17.75 -21.90
C ARG A 25 -10.22 -17.74 -20.99
N PRO A 26 -10.90 -18.89 -20.83
CA PRO A 26 -12.03 -19.00 -19.91
C PRO A 26 -11.59 -18.75 -18.46
N PHE A 27 -12.38 -17.94 -17.73
CA PHE A 27 -12.09 -17.54 -16.35
C PHE A 27 -12.15 -18.71 -15.34
N LEU A 28 -12.93 -19.74 -15.63
CA LEU A 28 -13.25 -20.84 -14.70
C LEU A 28 -12.49 -22.15 -14.99
N ASP A 29 -11.41 -22.10 -15.78
CA ASP A 29 -10.54 -23.26 -15.96
C ASP A 29 -9.77 -23.57 -14.65
N ARG A 30 -9.43 -24.85 -14.43
CA ARG A 30 -8.84 -25.34 -13.17
C ARG A 30 -7.51 -24.63 -12.83
N LYS A 31 -6.72 -24.27 -13.85
CA LYS A 31 -5.50 -23.46 -13.71
C LYS A 31 -5.79 -21.96 -13.53
N ALA A 32 -6.84 -21.45 -14.17
CA ALA A 32 -7.26 -20.05 -14.04
C ALA A 32 -7.75 -19.76 -12.61
N MET A 33 -8.50 -20.69 -12.01
CA MET A 33 -8.97 -20.61 -10.62
C MET A 33 -7.84 -20.50 -9.61
N LEU A 34 -6.74 -21.23 -9.79
CA LEU A 34 -5.54 -21.13 -8.95
C LEU A 34 -4.78 -19.80 -9.15
N GLY A 35 -4.91 -19.17 -10.32
CA GLY A 35 -4.28 -17.89 -10.60
C GLY A 35 -4.84 -16.74 -9.75
N PHE A 36 -6.15 -16.72 -9.49
CA PHE A 36 -6.78 -15.66 -8.70
C PHE A 36 -6.24 -15.54 -7.27
N PRO A 37 -6.16 -16.60 -6.44
CA PRO A 37 -5.58 -16.50 -5.10
C PRO A 37 -4.08 -16.18 -5.14
N ILE A 38 -3.33 -16.63 -6.14
CA ILE A 38 -1.91 -16.28 -6.30
C ILE A 38 -1.75 -14.78 -6.55
N PHE A 39 -2.46 -14.23 -7.52
CA PHE A 39 -2.41 -12.80 -7.82
C PHE A 39 -2.96 -11.95 -6.67
N GLY A 40 -4.01 -12.42 -6.00
CA GLY A 40 -4.53 -11.80 -4.78
C GLY A 40 -3.50 -11.79 -3.65
N ALA A 41 -2.76 -12.87 -3.44
CA ALA A 41 -1.70 -12.95 -2.43
C ALA A 41 -0.52 -12.04 -2.76
N VAL A 42 -0.10 -11.96 -4.02
CA VAL A 42 0.94 -11.02 -4.47
C VAL A 42 0.49 -9.58 -4.26
N GLY A 43 -0.74 -9.25 -4.65
CA GLY A 43 -1.33 -7.93 -4.42
C GLY A 43 -1.41 -7.59 -2.93
N ALA A 44 -1.90 -8.52 -2.09
CA ALA A 44 -1.95 -8.34 -0.65
C ALA A 44 -0.56 -8.08 -0.04
N SER A 45 0.44 -8.85 -0.47
CA SER A 45 1.84 -8.71 -0.02
C SER A 45 2.40 -7.34 -0.41
N PHE A 46 2.11 -6.89 -1.63
CA PHE A 46 2.48 -5.55 -2.09
C PHE A 46 1.80 -4.46 -1.28
N GLY A 47 0.50 -4.59 -1.00
CA GLY A 47 -0.24 -3.64 -0.17
C GLY A 47 0.29 -3.56 1.26
N TYR A 48 0.73 -4.68 1.83
CA TYR A 48 1.40 -4.72 3.14
C TYR A 48 2.75 -4.01 3.11
N TRP A 49 3.59 -4.26 2.10
CA TRP A 49 4.87 -3.55 1.96
C TRP A 49 4.68 -2.04 1.78
N LEU A 50 3.71 -1.62 0.97
CA LEU A 50 3.44 -0.21 0.72
C LEU A 50 2.94 0.53 1.98
N GLN A 51 2.27 -0.18 2.89
CA GLN A 51 1.89 0.34 4.20
C GLN A 51 3.14 0.65 5.05
N ASP A 52 4.11 -0.26 5.11
CA ASP A 52 5.37 -0.05 5.85
C ASP A 52 6.17 1.14 5.30
N VAL A 53 6.20 1.31 3.98
CA VAL A 53 6.82 2.48 3.34
C VAL A 53 6.13 3.78 3.76
N ASP A 54 4.79 3.82 3.74
CA ASP A 54 4.00 4.99 4.11
C ASP A 54 4.18 5.37 5.59
N GLU A 55 4.25 4.37 6.48
CA GLU A 55 4.51 4.55 7.90
C GLU A 55 5.90 5.16 8.14
N LYS A 56 6.93 4.64 7.46
CA LYS A 56 8.30 5.17 7.55
C LYS A 56 8.38 6.62 7.07
N GLN A 57 7.75 6.94 5.94
CA GLN A 57 7.72 8.31 5.42
C GLN A 57 6.99 9.27 6.36
N SER A 58 5.83 8.86 6.88
CA SER A 58 5.04 9.64 7.82
C SER A 58 5.78 9.88 9.13
N ALA A 59 6.51 8.88 9.64
CA ALA A 59 7.33 9.01 10.84
C ALA A 59 8.44 10.06 10.66
N VAL A 60 9.16 10.02 9.53
CA VAL A 60 10.21 11.02 9.23
C VAL A 60 9.61 12.43 9.14
N LEU A 61 8.47 12.60 8.48
CA LEU A 61 7.81 13.90 8.39
C LEU A 61 7.36 14.41 9.77
N ALA A 62 6.84 13.53 10.62
CA ALA A 62 6.43 13.87 11.98
C ALA A 62 7.62 14.33 12.83
N GLU A 63 8.75 13.61 12.78
CA GLU A 63 9.98 13.97 13.49
C GLU A 63 10.50 15.34 13.05
N ARG A 64 10.58 15.58 11.73
CA ARG A 64 11.01 16.89 11.19
C ARG A 64 10.10 18.02 11.63
N LYS A 65 8.79 17.78 11.67
CA LYS A 65 7.81 18.76 12.16
C LYS A 65 8.05 19.09 13.64
N GLN A 66 8.28 18.09 14.48
CA GLN A 66 8.58 18.30 15.90
C GLN A 66 9.85 19.14 16.10
N LEU A 67 10.94 18.82 15.40
CA LEU A 67 12.18 19.59 15.46
C LEU A 67 11.99 21.06 15.05
N LEU A 68 11.16 21.33 14.05
CA LEU A 68 10.84 22.70 13.64
C LEU A 68 10.00 23.44 14.69
N LEU A 69 9.03 22.77 15.31
CA LEU A 69 8.21 23.35 16.37
C LEU A 69 9.04 23.67 17.61
N GLU A 70 9.94 22.78 18.03
CA GLU A 70 10.88 23.03 19.13
C GLU A 70 11.82 24.20 18.85
N LYS A 71 12.32 24.31 17.61
CA LYS A 71 13.14 25.46 17.21
C LYS A 71 12.35 26.77 17.29
N ARG A 72 11.07 26.78 16.89
CA ARG A 72 10.20 27.96 16.99
C ARG A 72 9.89 28.30 18.45
N ALA A 73 9.59 27.32 19.28
CA ALA A 73 9.35 27.53 20.72
C ALA A 73 10.58 28.13 21.41
N ARG A 74 11.78 27.64 21.09
CA ARG A 74 13.04 28.21 21.62
C ARG A 74 13.31 29.64 21.15
N ARG A 75 12.88 30.03 19.95
CA ARG A 75 12.99 31.42 19.49
C ARG A 75 12.01 32.33 20.25
N ALA A 76 10.76 31.91 20.38
CA ALA A 76 9.76 32.65 21.15
C ALA A 76 10.18 32.89 22.61
N GLN A 77 10.84 31.92 23.25
CA GLN A 77 11.39 32.08 24.61
C GLN A 77 12.57 33.05 24.72
N ARG A 78 13.29 33.33 23.61
CA ARG A 78 14.42 34.28 23.57
C ARG A 78 13.98 35.69 23.19
N GLU A 79 12.86 35.81 22.51
CA GLU A 79 12.27 37.09 22.05
C GLU A 79 11.28 37.68 23.07
N ALA A 80 10.93 36.93 24.12
CA ALA A 80 10.17 37.37 25.29
C ALA A 80 11.11 37.76 26.44
#